data_AF-A0A1P8KR62-F1
#
_entry.id   AF-A0A1P8KR62-F1
#
_cell.length_a   1.000
_cell.length_b   1.000
_cell.length_c   1.000
_cell.angle_alpha   90.00
_cell.angle_beta   90.00
_cell.angle_gamma   90.00
#
_symmetry.space_group_name_H-M   'P 1'
#
loop_
_entity.id
_entity.type
_entity.pdbx_description
1 polymer ?
#
loop_
_entity_poly.entity_id
_entity_poly.type
_entity_poly.pdbx_seq_one_letter_code
_entity_poly.pdbx_strand_id
1 'polypeptide(L)' 'MNAKALFGACAACHGQNGEKAALGKSQIIKGWDKAKTIAALNGYKDGSYGGVMKGVMKGQVATKSDAEIDALAGFISNL' A
#
# COMPACT_ATOMS: atom_id res chain seq x y z
N MET A 1 -10.89 -10.53 8.79
CA MET A 1 -9.82 -10.31 7.78
C MET A 1 -8.47 -10.26 8.50
N ASN A 2 -7.44 -10.95 8.01
CA ASN A 2 -6.10 -10.89 8.59
C ASN A 2 -5.25 -9.86 7.82
N ALA A 3 -5.15 -8.64 8.35
CA ALA A 3 -4.44 -7.54 7.68
C ALA A 3 -2.93 -7.80 7.53
N LYS A 4 -2.30 -8.51 8.48
CA LYS A 4 -0.90 -8.91 8.38
C LYS A 4 -0.68 -9.89 7.21
N ALA A 5 -1.59 -10.83 7.02
CA ALA A 5 -1.54 -11.75 5.88
C ALA A 5 -1.75 -11.01 4.55
N LEU A 6 -2.67 -10.05 4.49
CA LEU A 6 -2.88 -9.19 3.32
C LEU A 6 -1.62 -8.36 3.00
N PHE A 7 -0.96 -7.82 4.02
CA PHE A 7 0.27 -7.03 3.87
C PHE A 7 1.47 -7.85 3.40
N GLY A 8 1.43 -9.18 3.50
CA GLY A 8 2.53 -10.07 3.09
C GLY A 8 2.99 -9.83 1.64
N ALA A 9 2.08 -9.53 0.72
CA ALA A 9 2.42 -9.18 -0.66
C ALA A 9 3.12 -7.81 -0.76
N CYS A 10 2.72 -6.85 0.08
CA CYS A 10 3.32 -5.52 0.15
C CYS A 10 4.75 -5.58 0.72
N ALA A 11 4.95 -6.43 1.74
CA ALA A 11 6.20 -6.57 2.47
C ALA A 11 7.38 -7.03 1.58
N ALA A 12 7.09 -7.76 0.50
CA ALA A 12 8.11 -8.19 -0.46
C ALA A 12 8.91 -7.02 -1.05
N CYS A 13 8.27 -5.85 -1.24
CA CYS A 13 8.93 -4.66 -1.76
C CYS A 13 9.10 -3.56 -0.70
N HIS A 14 8.11 -3.37 0.18
CA HIS A 14 8.09 -2.28 1.17
C HIS A 14 8.76 -2.63 2.50
N GLY A 15 9.21 -3.87 2.69
CA GLY A 15 9.75 -4.34 3.97
C GLY A 15 8.67 -4.84 4.92
N GLN A 16 9.08 -5.62 5.92
CA GLN A 16 8.14 -6.29 6.84
C GLN A 16 7.33 -5.30 7.69
N ASN A 17 7.84 -4.09 7.87
CA ASN A 17 7.24 -3.00 8.62
C ASN A 17 7.02 -1.76 7.74
N GLY A 18 6.99 -1.89 6.40
CA GLY A 18 6.82 -0.76 5.50
C GLY A 18 7.99 0.24 5.50
N GLU A 19 9.14 -0.17 6.03
CA GLU A 19 10.31 0.67 6.32
C GLU A 19 11.20 0.94 5.10
N LYS A 20 10.95 0.27 3.97
CA LYS A 20 11.77 0.40 2.77
C LYS A 20 11.14 1.31 1.73
N ALA A 21 12.00 2.07 1.06
CA ALA A 21 11.69 2.61 -0.25
C ALA A 21 11.65 1.45 -1.24
N ALA A 22 10.45 0.99 -1.60
CA ALA A 22 10.27 -0.12 -2.53
C ALA A 22 10.97 0.16 -3.85
N LEU A 23 11.82 -0.80 -4.25
CA LEU A 23 12.66 -0.72 -5.45
C LEU A 23 13.53 0.55 -5.53
N GLY A 24 13.80 1.21 -4.40
CA GLY A 24 14.50 2.49 -4.34
C GLY A 24 13.74 3.67 -4.96
N LYS A 25 12.43 3.54 -5.22
CA LYS A 25 11.61 4.55 -5.92
C LYS A 25 10.36 4.98 -5.15
N SER A 26 9.82 4.16 -4.25
CA SER A 26 8.65 4.56 -3.46
C SER A 26 9.05 5.43 -2.27
N GLN A 27 8.06 6.15 -1.72
CA GLN A 27 8.14 6.66 -0.36
C GLN A 27 8.14 5.51 0.65
N ILE A 28 8.70 5.75 1.84
CA ILE A 28 8.57 4.84 3.00
C ILE A 28 7.13 4.99 3.53
N ILE A 29 6.44 3.86 3.73
CA ILE A 29 5.01 3.83 4.07
C ILE A 29 4.75 3.53 5.55
N LYS A 30 5.78 3.15 6.31
CA LYS A 30 5.69 2.92 7.76
C LYS A 30 5.04 4.12 8.47
N GLY A 31 3.98 3.85 9.25
CA GLY A 31 3.28 4.87 10.03
C GLY A 31 2.51 5.90 9.20
N TRP A 32 2.24 5.64 7.92
CA TRP A 32 1.37 6.53 7.16
C TRP A 32 -0.02 6.60 7.78
N ASP A 33 -0.59 7.80 7.77
CA ASP A 33 -1.98 8.01 8.15
C ASP A 33 -2.92 7.07 7.36
N LYS A 34 -3.95 6.58 8.04
CA LYS A 34 -4.92 5.63 7.46
C LYS A 34 -5.63 6.24 6.26
N ALA A 35 -6.14 7.47 6.37
CA ALA A 35 -6.87 8.12 5.30
C ALA A 35 -5.95 8.42 4.10
N LYS A 36 -4.71 8.86 4.35
CA LYS A 36 -3.69 9.00 3.31
C LYS A 36 -3.46 7.67 2.57
N THR A 37 -3.35 6.57 3.30
CA THR A 37 -3.08 5.25 2.72
C THR A 37 -4.26 4.77 1.88
N ILE A 38 -5.50 4.93 2.34
CA ILE A 38 -6.71 4.63 1.57
C ILE A 38 -6.73 5.44 0.28
N ALA A 39 -6.52 6.75 0.36
CA ALA A 39 -6.50 7.64 -0.80
C ALA A 39 -5.42 7.23 -1.81
N ALA A 40 -4.21 6.88 -1.35
CA ALA A 40 -3.14 6.40 -2.20
C ALA A 40 -3.49 5.08 -2.89
N LEU A 41 -4.00 4.09 -2.16
CA LEU A 41 -4.34 2.77 -2.72
C LEU A 41 -5.47 2.88 -3.75
N ASN A 42 -6.51 3.67 -3.47
CA ASN A 42 -7.58 3.95 -4.44
C ASN A 42 -7.06 4.71 -5.66
N GLY A 43 -6.21 5.72 -5.44
CA GLY A 43 -5.62 6.48 -6.53
C GLY A 43 -4.67 5.65 -7.41
N TYR A 44 -4.00 4.63 -6.87
CA TYR A 44 -3.25 3.68 -7.69
C TYR A 44 -4.17 2.78 -8.51
N LYS A 45 -5.34 2.41 -7.96
CA LYS A 45 -6.33 1.55 -8.61
C LYS A 45 -7.01 2.26 -9.78
N ASP A 46 -7.42 3.51 -9.59
CA ASP A 46 -8.05 4.33 -10.64
C ASP A 46 -7.03 5.03 -11.57
N GLY A 47 -5.78 5.18 -11.13
CA GLY A 47 -4.68 5.78 -11.89
C GLY A 47 -4.48 7.29 -11.69
N SER A 48 -5.23 7.91 -10.77
CA SER A 48 -5.12 9.32 -10.37
C SER A 48 -3.91 9.60 -9.46
N TYR A 49 -3.31 8.58 -8.86
CA TYR A 49 -2.16 8.69 -7.97
C TYR A 49 -0.95 7.86 -8.43
N GLY A 50 0.23 8.31 -8.03
CA GLY A 50 1.49 7.59 -8.19
C GLY A 50 2.51 8.27 -9.11
N GLY A 51 3.78 7.90 -8.92
CA GLY A 51 4.91 8.39 -9.72
C GLY A 51 5.36 7.41 -10.79
N VAL A 52 6.67 7.35 -11.03
CA VAL A 52 7.31 6.53 -12.08
C VAL A 52 6.90 5.05 -12.01
N MET A 53 6.69 4.51 -10.80
CA MET A 53 6.33 3.09 -10.57
C MET A 53 4.83 2.85 -10.39
N LYS A 54 3.94 3.78 -10.78
CA LYS A 54 2.50 3.64 -10.54
C LYS A 54 1.88 2.40 -11.20
N GLY A 55 2.40 1.97 -12.36
CA GLY A 55 1.90 0.78 -13.06
C GLY A 55 2.13 -0.52 -12.26
N VAL A 56 3.27 -0.63 -11.57
CA VAL A 56 3.56 -1.77 -10.70
C VAL A 56 2.58 -1.79 -9.53
N MET A 57 2.40 -0.65 -8.87
CA MET A 57 1.50 -0.57 -7.72
C MET A 57 0.04 -0.80 -8.12
N LYS A 58 -0.40 -0.28 -9.27
CA LYS A 58 -1.73 -0.52 -9.83
C LYS A 58 -2.02 -2.03 -9.96
N GLY A 59 -1.06 -2.82 -10.46
CA GLY A 59 -1.21 -4.27 -10.53
C GLY A 59 -1.42 -4.94 -9.16
N GLN A 60 -0.79 -4.41 -8.10
CA GLN A 60 -0.93 -4.95 -6.74
C GLN A 60 -2.28 -4.61 -6.09
N VAL A 61 -2.86 -3.44 -6.40
CA VAL A 61 -4.14 -3.00 -5.80
C VAL A 61 -5.37 -3.24 -6.66
N ALA A 62 -5.20 -3.57 -7.95
CA ALA A 62 -6.31 -3.69 -8.90
C ALA A 62 -7.44 -4.63 -8.41
N THR A 63 -7.07 -5.73 -7.75
CA THR A 63 -8.01 -6.76 -7.28
C THR A 63 -8.50 -6.55 -5.85
N LYS A 64 -8.01 -5.51 -5.15
CA LYS A 64 -8.34 -5.28 -3.74
C LYS A 64 -9.72 -4.67 -3.58
N SER A 65 -10.52 -5.27 -2.72
CA SER A 65 -11.80 -4.70 -2.28
C SER A 65 -11.60 -3.52 -1.33
N ASP A 66 -12.64 -2.70 -1.15
CA ASP A 66 -12.58 -1.55 -0.25
C ASP A 66 -12.33 -1.97 1.20
N ALA A 67 -12.85 -3.13 1.61
CA ALA A 67 -12.59 -3.71 2.92
C ALA A 67 -11.12 -4.16 3.09
N GLU A 68 -10.49 -4.72 2.05
CA GLU A 68 -9.06 -5.03 2.09
C GLU A 68 -8.20 -3.76 2.14
N ILE A 69 -8.59 -2.73 1.40
CA ILE A 69 -7.89 -1.44 1.38
C ILE A 69 -7.96 -0.78 2.76
N ASP A 70 -9.13 -0.75 3.40
CA ASP A 70 -9.30 -0.21 4.76
C ASP A 70 -8.48 -1.01 5.78
N ALA A 71 -8.49 -2.34 5.69
CA ALA A 71 -7.71 -3.21 6.57
C ALA A 71 -6.20 -3.01 6.40
N LEU A 72 -5.70 -2.90 5.17
CA LEU A 72 -4.30 -2.61 4.87
C LEU A 72 -3.89 -1.23 5.39
N ALA A 73 -4.73 -0.22 5.17
CA ALA A 73 -4.47 1.14 5.63
C ALA A 73 -4.41 1.23 7.16
N GLY A 74 -5.35 0.58 7.86
CA GLY A 74 -5.34 0.51 9.31
C GLY A 74 -4.13 -0.27 9.85
N PHE A 75 -3.65 -1.29 9.13
CA PHE A 75 -2.42 -1.98 9.52
C PHE A 75 -1.19 -1.09 9.34
N ILE A 76 -1.05 -0.45 8.18
CA ILE A 76 0.09 0.42 7.84
C ILE A 76 0.21 1.61 8.81
N SER A 77 -0.91 2.17 9.27
CA SER A 77 -0.89 3.27 10.25
C SER A 77 -0.38 2.88 11.63
N ASN A 78 -0.31 1.58 11.93
CA ASN A 78 0.18 1.05 13.20
C ASN A 78 1.57 0.39 13.08
N LEU A 79 2.25 0.55 11.94
CA LEU A 79 3.60 0.02 11.70
C LEU A 79 4.72 0.91 12.27
#